data_AF-A0A7Y1XCA0-F1
#
_entry.id   AF-A0A7Y1XCA0-F1
#
_cell.length_a   1.000
_cell.length_b   1.000
_cell.length_c   1.000
_cell.angle_alpha   90.00
_cell.angle_beta   90.00
_cell.angle_gamma   90.00
#
_symmetry.space_group_name_H-M   'P 1'
#
loop_
_entity.id
_entity.type
_entity.pdbx_description
1 polymer ?
#
loop_
_entity_poly.entity_id
_entity_poly.type
_entity_poly.pdbx_seq_one_letter_code
_entity_poly.pdbx_strand_id
1 'polypeptide(L)' 'MVFTVEPGIYIPDEGFGIRLEDDVVVQEKGVPFNLMRNIPIEVEEIEELMNS' A
#
# COMPACT_ATOMS: atom_id res chain seq x y z
N MET A 1 -4.99 13.12 -13.15
CA MET A 1 -4.59 13.59 -11.81
C MET A 1 -3.95 12.42 -11.09
N VAL A 2 -2.99 12.67 -10.21
CA VAL A 2 -2.30 11.65 -9.42
C VAL A 2 -2.62 11.89 -7.94
N PHE A 3 -2.91 10.84 -7.20
CA PHE A 3 -3.23 10.87 -5.78
C PHE A 3 -2.53 9.74 -5.04
N THR A 4 -2.31 9.93 -3.74
CA THR A 4 -1.97 8.87 -2.80
C THR A 4 -3.26 8.21 -2.29
N VAL A 5 -3.19 6.91 -2.03
CA VAL A 5 -4.19 6.14 -1.27
C VAL A 5 -3.48 5.51 -0.09
N GLU A 6 -3.66 6.08 1.10
CA GLU A 6 -2.77 5.86 2.25
C GLU A 6 -3.46 5.49 3.58
N PRO A 7 -4.31 4.44 3.64
CA PRO A 7 -4.95 4.02 4.88
C PRO A 7 -3.93 3.59 5.95
N GLY A 8 -4.14 4.05 7.18
CA GLY A 8 -3.30 3.69 8.33
C GLY A 8 -4.11 3.38 9.58
N ILE A 9 -3.56 2.49 10.41
CA ILE A 9 -4.05 2.14 11.74
C ILE A 9 -2.93 2.40 12.74
N TYR A 10 -3.26 3.09 13.83
CA TYR A 10 -2.33 3.45 14.89
C TYR A 10 -2.92 3.05 16.24
N ILE A 11 -2.18 2.29 17.04
CA ILE A 11 -2.55 1.82 18.37
C ILE A 11 -1.49 2.33 19.36
N PRO A 12 -1.64 3.55 19.90
CA PRO A 12 -0.63 4.18 20.75
C PRO A 12 -0.26 3.38 21.99
N ASP A 13 -1.26 2.77 22.64
CA ASP A 13 -1.06 2.00 23.88
C ASP A 13 -0.21 0.74 23.68
N GLU A 14 -0.17 0.22 22.44
CA GLU A 14 0.65 -0.93 22.04
C GLU A 14 1.98 -0.50 21.39
N GLY A 15 2.20 0.81 21.19
CA GLY A 15 3.36 1.32 20.45
C GLY A 15 3.37 0.86 18.98
N PHE A 16 2.20 0.56 18.40
CA PHE A 16 2.06 -0.08 17.11
C PHE A 16 1.41 0.85 16.08
N GLY A 17 1.87 0.79 14.83
CA GLY A 17 1.28 1.55 13.73
C GLY A 17 1.69 1.02 12.37
N ILE A 18 0.72 0.93 11.47
CA ILE A 18 0.91 0.49 10.08
C ILE A 18 0.19 1.47 9.15
N ARG A 19 0.82 1.79 8.02
CA ARG A 19 0.20 2.48 6.89
C ARG A 19 0.60 1.76 5.60
N LEU A 20 -0.37 1.49 4.74
CA LEU A 20 -0.13 1.04 3.37
C LEU A 20 -0.44 2.22 2.45
N GLU A 21 0.39 2.45 1.44
CA GLU A 21 0.33 3.65 0.60
C GLU A 21 0.67 3.32 -0.85
N ASP A 22 -0.22 3.71 -1.76
CA ASP A 22 -0.06 3.57 -3.21
C ASP A 22 -0.29 4.89 -3.94
N ASP A 23 0.51 5.12 -4.98
CA ASP A 23 0.27 6.21 -5.94
C ASP A 23 -0.65 5.72 -7.07
N VAL A 24 -1.76 6.42 -7.28
CA VAL A 24 -2.74 6.10 -8.33
C VAL A 24 -2.95 7.26 -9.29
N VAL A 25 -3.03 6.95 -10.59
CA VAL A 25 -3.43 7.91 -11.63
C VAL A 25 -4.88 7.68 -12.03
N VAL A 26 -5.69 8.74 -11.92
CA VAL A 26 -7.10 8.72 -12.38
C VAL A 26 -7.14 8.65 -13.90
N GLN A 27 -7.89 7.68 -14.41
CA GLN A 27 -8.07 7.44 -15.84
C GLN A 27 -9.38 8.08 -16.33
N GLU A 28 -9.51 8.29 -17.65
CA GLU A 28 -10.75 8.81 -18.25
C GLU A 28 -11.95 7.87 -18.00
N LYS A 29 -11.70 6.55 -17.98
CA LYS A 29 -12.68 5.49 -17.71
C LYS A 29 -12.01 4.35 -16.93
N GLY A 30 -12.80 3.66 -16.11
CA GLY A 30 -12.32 2.53 -15.31
C GLY A 30 -11.76 2.94 -13.95
N VAL A 31 -11.07 2.00 -13.29
CA VAL A 31 -10.46 2.22 -11.98
C VAL A 31 -9.15 3.01 -12.11
N PRO A 32 -8.71 3.76 -11.07
CA PRO A 32 -7.39 4.37 -11.06
C PRO A 32 -6.28 3.34 -11.31
N PHE A 33 -5.28 3.70 -12.10
CA PHE A 33 -4.14 2.83 -12.37
C PHE A 33 -3.10 3.00 -11.26
N ASN A 34 -2.81 1.91 -10.55
CA ASN A 34 -1.81 1.89 -9.48
C ASN A 34 -0.40 1.83 -10.08
N LEU A 35 0.40 2.87 -9.81
CA LEU A 35 1.78 3.03 -10.26
C LEU A 35 2.76 2.19 -9.44
N MET A 36 2.34 1.75 -8.26
CA MET A 36 3.13 1.03 -7.25
C MET A 36 2.77 -0.46 -7.15
N ARG A 37 1.82 -0.95 -7.97
CA ARG A 37 1.23 -2.31 -7.94
C ARG A 37 2.17 -3.52 -7.97
N ASN A 38 3.46 -3.33 -8.23
CA ASN A 38 4.46 -4.40 -8.25
C ASN A 38 5.25 -4.48 -6.93
N ILE A 39 4.98 -3.58 -5.98
CA ILE A 39 5.54 -3.63 -4.64
C ILE A 39 4.67 -4.59 -3.82
N PRO A 40 5.25 -5.58 -3.11
CA PRO A 40 4.51 -6.55 -2.32
C PRO A 40 3.81 -5.86 -1.15
N ILE A 41 2.53 -6.20 -0.92
CA ILE A 41 1.74 -5.72 0.22
C ILE A 41 1.08 -6.84 1.01
N GLU A 42 1.05 -8.06 0.46
CA GLU A 42 0.53 -9.24 1.14
C GLU A 42 1.60 -9.79 2.08
N VAL A 43 1.17 -10.26 3.25
CA VAL A 43 2.08 -10.68 4.34
C VAL A 43 2.99 -11.81 3.87
N GLU A 44 2.42 -12.82 3.21
CA GLU A 44 3.16 -14.00 2.75
C GLU A 44 4.26 -13.64 1.75
N GLU A 45 3.98 -12.73 0.79
CA GLU A 45 4.96 -12.30 -0.21
C GLU A 45 6.12 -11.52 0.43
N ILE A 46 5.81 -10.65 1.40
CA ILE A 46 6.82 -9.89 2.15
C ILE A 46 7.69 -10.83 2.98
N GLU A 47 7.10 -11.77 3.71
CA GLU A 47 7.83 -12.73 4.54
C GLU A 47 8.72 -13.65 3.69
N GLU A 48 8.25 -14.11 2.52
CA GLU A 48 9.06 -14.90 1.58
C GLU A 48 10.30 -14.12 1.10
N LEU A 49 10.14 -12.85 0.70
CA LEU A 49 11.24 -11.99 0.24
C LEU A 49 12.24 -11.64 1.35
N MET A 50 11.79 -11.52 2.59
CA MET A 50 12.68 -11.21 3.72
C MET A 50 13.54 -12.41 4.16
N ASN A 51 13.07 -13.63 3.90
CA ASN A 51 13.71 -14.86 4.38
C ASN A 51 14.49 -15.62 3.28
N SER A 52 14.65 -15.03 2.09
CA SER A 52 15.50 -15.53 0.99
C SER A 52 16.95 -15.10 1.13
#